data_AF-A0A699ZCG1-F1
#
_entry.id   AF-A0A699ZCG1-F1
#
_cell.length_a   1.000
_cell.length_b   1.000
_cell.length_c   1.000
_cell.angle_alpha   90.00
_cell.angle_beta   90.00
_cell.angle_gamma   90.00
#
_symmetry.space_group_name_H-M   'P 1'
#
loop_
_entity.id
_entity.type
_entity.pdbx_description
1 polymer ?
#
loop_
_entity_poly.entity_id
_entity_poly.type
_entity_poly.pdbx_seq_one_letter_code
_entity_poly.pdbx_strand_id
1 'polypeptide(L)' 'MANGIVQNWADMELVWSHTWSQLGIEPGSSYVLLTDAALNPVANRKRVVETMLEQYGFQGVNLQ' A
#
# COMPACT_ATOMS: atom_id res chain seq x y z
N MET A 1 3.62 -12.90 4.09
CA MET A 1 4.13 -11.84 5.01
C MET A 1 4.86 -12.52 6.16
N ALA A 2 5.90 -11.90 6.69
CA ALA A 2 6.61 -12.38 7.89
C ALA A 2 6.69 -11.24 8.90
N ASN A 3 6.18 -11.43 10.11
CA ASN A 3 6.10 -10.40 11.16
C ASN A 3 5.44 -9.08 10.70
N GLY A 4 4.39 -9.17 9.87
CA GLY A 4 3.71 -7.99 9.31
C GLY A 4 4.48 -7.29 8.19
N ILE A 5 5.66 -7.78 7.80
CA ILE A 5 6.47 -7.23 6.72
C ILE A 5 6.13 -7.95 5.41
N VAL A 6 5.89 -7.18 4.35
CA VAL A 6 5.67 -7.67 2.98
C VAL A 6 6.95 -8.34 2.48
N GLN A 7 6.81 -9.57 1.98
CA GLN A 7 7.92 -10.38 1.44
C GLN A 7 7.76 -10.63 -0.07
N ASN A 8 6.52 -10.79 -0.54
CA ASN A 8 6.20 -10.88 -1.95
C ASN A 8 5.31 -9.69 -2.34
N TRP A 9 5.84 -8.83 -3.19
CA TRP A 9 5.16 -7.61 -3.62
C TRP A 9 4.10 -7.87 -4.68
N ALA A 10 4.31 -8.84 -5.57
CA ALA A 10 3.33 -9.19 -6.59
C ALA A 10 2.02 -9.69 -5.96
N ASP A 11 2.13 -10.54 -4.94
CA ASP A 11 0.95 -11.02 -4.20
C ASP A 11 0.26 -9.86 -3.44
N MET A 12 1.05 -8.94 -2.88
CA MET A 12 0.50 -7.80 -2.13
C MET A 12 -0.25 -6.82 -3.04
N GLU A 13 0.25 -6.58 -4.25
CA GLU A 13 -0.42 -5.77 -5.26
C GLU A 13 -1.76 -6.40 -5.69
N LEU A 14 -1.86 -7.73 -5.78
CA LEU A 14 -3.15 -8.40 -6.03
C LEU A 14 -4.15 -8.17 -4.89
N VAL A 15 -3.70 -8.28 -3.65
CA VAL A 15 -4.54 -8.01 -2.46
C VAL A 15 -5.03 -6.57 -2.43
N TRP A 16 -4.15 -5.59 -2.67
CA TRP A 16 -4.53 -4.19 -2.69
C TRP A 16 -5.50 -3.87 -3.83
N SER A 17 -5.21 -4.35 -5.04
CA SER A 17 -6.09 -4.13 -6.21
C SER A 17 -7.49 -4.69 -5.97
N HIS A 18 -7.56 -5.89 -5.38
CA HIS A 18 -8.84 -6.48 -4.98
C HIS A 18 -9.54 -5.63 -3.91
N THR A 19 -8.82 -5.18 -2.89
CA THR A 19 -9.36 -4.37 -1.79
C THR A 19 -9.97 -3.06 -2.31
N TRP A 20 -9.25 -2.32 -3.17
CA TRP A 20 -9.76 -1.06 -3.74
C TRP A 20 -11.02 -1.28 -4.58
N SER A 21 -11.05 -2.37 -5.36
CA SER A 21 -12.25 -2.78 -6.11
C SER A 21 -13.42 -3.12 -5.19
N GLN A 22 -13.20 -3.85 -4.09
CA GLN A 22 -14.26 -4.20 -3.15
C GLN A 22 -14.81 -2.99 -2.38
N LEU A 23 -13.96 -2.00 -2.09
CA LEU A 23 -14.38 -0.74 -1.48
C LEU A 23 -15.08 0.20 -2.47
N GLY A 24 -15.00 -0.08 -3.78
CA GLY A 24 -15.60 0.76 -4.82
C GLY A 24 -14.98 2.15 -4.93
N ILE A 25 -13.71 2.29 -4.55
CA ILE A 25 -13.00 3.58 -4.56
C ILE A 25 -12.17 3.75 -5.82
N GLU A 26 -12.05 5.00 -6.27
CA GLU A 26 -11.10 5.40 -7.30
C GLU A 26 -9.88 6.01 -6.62
N PRO A 27 -8.68 5.40 -6.73
CA PRO A 27 -7.48 5.91 -6.09
C PRO A 27 -7.14 7.37 -6.44
N GLY A 28 -7.29 7.75 -7.72
CA GLY A 28 -7.01 9.11 -8.23
C GLY A 28 -7.77 10.25 -7.55
N SER A 29 -8.89 9.94 -6.90
CA SER A 29 -9.74 10.89 -6.18
C SER A 29 -9.75 10.67 -4.66
N SER A 30 -8.84 9.83 -4.14
CA SER A 30 -8.85 9.36 -2.75
C SER A 30 -7.49 9.49 -2.06
N TYR A 31 -7.50 9.43 -0.73
CA TYR A 31 -6.31 9.30 0.13
C TYR A 31 -6.30 7.92 0.80
N VAL A 32 -5.12 7.39 1.11
CA VAL A 32 -4.98 6.07 1.75
C VAL A 32 -4.19 6.14 3.06
N LEU A 33 -4.69 5.45 4.08
CA LEU A 33 -4.02 5.22 5.35
C LEU A 33 -3.69 3.73 5.45
N LEU A 34 -2.44 3.40 5.70
CA LEU A 34 -1.98 2.02 5.87
C LEU A 34 -1.26 1.86 7.21
N THR A 35 -1.40 0.69 7.83
CA THR A 35 -0.67 0.33 9.04
C THR A 35 0.74 -0.16 8.69
N ASP A 36 1.76 0.33 9.39
CA ASP A 36 3.15 -0.09 9.25
C ASP A 36 3.60 -1.01 10.39
N ALA A 37 4.53 -1.91 10.10
CA ALA A 37 5.14 -2.74 11.13
C ALA A 37 6.24 -1.95 11.86
N ALA A 38 6.34 -2.09 13.20
CA ALA A 38 7.27 -1.33 14.04
C ALA A 38 8.75 -1.36 13.58
N LEU A 39 9.17 -2.44 12.91
CA LEU A 39 10.52 -2.62 12.37
C LEU A 39 10.51 -2.85 10.84
N ASN A 40 9.55 -2.26 10.12
CA ASN A 40 9.54 -2.35 8.66
C ASN A 40 10.78 -1.65 8.09
N PRO A 41 11.56 -2.29 7.18
CA PRO A 41 12.69 -1.63 6.54
C PRO A 41 12.26 -0.35 5.82
N VAL A 42 13.11 0.68 5.85
CA VAL A 42 12.85 1.96 5.14
C VAL A 42 12.59 1.72 3.64
N ALA A 43 13.30 0.77 3.03
CA ALA A 43 13.10 0.42 1.63
C ALA A 43 11.68 -0.12 1.35
N ASN A 44 11.12 -0.90 2.29
CA ASN A 44 9.76 -1.39 2.16
C ASN A 44 8.74 -0.26 2.33
N ARG A 45 8.92 0.64 3.31
CA ARG A 45 8.07 1.84 3.43
C ARG A 45 8.09 2.68 2.15
N LYS A 46 9.28 2.92 1.58
CA LYS A 46 9.42 3.65 0.31
C LYS A 46 8.64 2.98 -0.80
N ARG A 47 8.79 1.66 -0.94
CA ARG A 47 8.05 0.89 -1.94
C ARG A 47 6.54 0.95 -1.74
N VAL A 48 6.03 0.91 -0.51
CA VAL A 48 4.60 1.12 -0.23
C VAL A 48 4.17 2.50 -0.73
N VAL A 49 4.92 3.55 -0.39
CA VAL A 49 4.59 4.92 -0.80
C VAL A 49 4.61 5.07 -2.33
N GLU A 50 5.66 4.58 -2.99
CA GLU A 50 5.80 4.57 -4.46
C GLU A 50 4.63 3.81 -5.11
N THR A 51 4.30 2.61 -4.62
CA THR A 51 3.16 1.83 -5.13
C THR A 51 1.84 2.58 -4.95
N MET A 52 1.59 3.20 -3.79
CA MET A 52 0.32 3.92 -3.57
C MET A 52 0.21 5.20 -4.41
N LEU A 53 1.28 5.98 -4.52
CA LEU A 53 1.24 7.28 -5.22
C LEU A 53 1.45 7.14 -6.73
N GLU A 54 2.43 6.36 -7.17
CA GLU A 54 2.85 6.33 -8.57
C GLU A 54 2.11 5.24 -9.36
N GLN A 55 1.91 4.07 -8.76
CA GLN A 55 1.26 2.95 -9.45
C GLN A 55 -0.27 3.01 -9.32
N TYR A 56 -0.80 3.19 -8.11
CA TYR A 56 -2.24 3.31 -7.92
C TYR A 56 -2.79 4.73 -8.13
N GLY A 57 -1.98 5.78 -7.91
CA GLY A 57 -2.41 7.15 -8.15
C GLY A 57 -3.16 7.80 -6.98
N PHE A 58 -3.04 7.30 -5.75
CA PHE A 58 -3.64 7.97 -4.60
C PHE A 58 -3.11 9.39 -4.43
N GLN A 59 -3.97 10.33 -4.02
CA GLN A 59 -3.58 11.74 -3.83
C GLN A 59 -2.63 11.95 -2.65
N GLY A 60 -2.58 10.98 -1.73
CA GLY A 60 -1.66 10.98 -0.61
C GLY A 60 -1.74 9.68 0.17
N VAL A 61 -0.64 9.36 0.85
CA VAL A 61 -0.50 8.18 1.70
C VAL A 61 -0.01 8.56 3.08
N ASN A 62 -0.62 7.99 4.11
CA ASN A 62 -0.13 8.04 5.48
C ASN A 62 0.16 6.61 5.96
N LEU A 63 1.27 6.44 6.69
CA LEU A 63 1.68 5.18 7.31
C LEU A 63 1.63 5.36 8.83
N GLN A 64 0.87 4.52 9.53
CA GLN A 64 0.66 4.56 10.99
C GLN A 64 1.28 3.36 11.71
#